data_AF-A0A971V356-F1
#
_entry.id   AF-A0A971V356-F1
#
_cell.length_a   1.000
_cell.length_b   1.000
_cell.length_c   1.000
_cell.angle_alpha   90.00
_cell.angle_beta   90.00
_cell.angle_gamma   90.00
#
_symmetry.space_group_name_H-M   'P 1'
#
loop_
_entity.id
_entity.type
_entity.pdbx_description
1 polymer ?
#
loop_
_entity_poly.entity_id
_entity_poly.type
_entity_poly.pdbx_seq_one_letter_code
_entity_poly.pdbx_strand_id
1 'polypeptide(L)' 'PTQRKPDITLAKEKLEWNPSVPLEEGLKETIRYFKLLLNL' A
#
# COMPACT_ATOMS: atom_id res chain seq x y z
N PRO A 1 -10.41 12.19 -5.69
CA PRO A 1 -9.26 12.23 -4.77
C PRO A 1 -8.07 11.47 -5.38
N THR A 2 -6.89 12.09 -5.41
CA THR A 2 -5.66 11.50 -5.96
C THR A 2 -5.08 10.39 -5.08
N GLN A 3 -5.41 10.40 -3.78
CA GLN A 3 -5.04 9.36 -2.83
C GLN A 3 -6.17 9.15 -1.83
N ARG A 4 -6.53 7.88 -1.57
CA ARG A 4 -7.48 7.52 -0.52
C ARG A 4 -6.73 7.35 0.80
N LYS A 5 -7.26 7.93 1.87
CA LYS A 5 -6.77 7.75 3.23
C LYS A 5 -7.94 7.33 4.13
N PRO A 6 -8.35 6.06 4.09
CA PRO A 6 -9.44 5.59 4.94
C PRO A 6 -9.05 5.69 6.41
N ASP A 7 -10.04 5.92 7.27
CA ASP A 7 -9.89 5.70 8.69
C ASP A 7 -9.73 4.20 8.95
N ILE A 8 -8.71 3.83 9.71
CA ILE A 8 -8.33 2.45 10.02
C ILE A 8 -8.49 2.13 11.51
N THR A 9 -9.05 3.04 12.32
CA THR A 9 -9.16 2.92 13.78
C THR A 9 -9.80 1.58 14.20
N LEU A 10 -10.90 1.17 13.56
CA LEU A 10 -11.57 -0.09 13.87
C LEU A 10 -10.68 -1.32 13.66
N ALA A 11 -9.89 -1.34 12.58
CA ALA A 11 -9.00 -2.46 12.28
C ALA A 11 -7.83 -2.52 13.27
N LYS A 12 -7.32 -1.36 13.72
CA LYS A 12 -6.30 -1.30 14.77
C LYS A 12 -6.80 -1.90 16.08
N GLU A 13 -8.01 -1.52 16.48
CA GLU A 13 -8.57 -1.94 17.78
C GLU A 13 -9.00 -3.41 17.81
N LYS A 14 -9.56 -3.91 16.71
CA LYS A 14 -10.16 -5.26 16.68
C LYS A 14 -9.21 -6.34 16.17
N LEU A 15 -8.28 -5.96 15.30
CA LEU A 15 -7.39 -6.89 14.60
C LEU A 15 -5.92 -6.63 14.89
N GLU A 16 -5.61 -5.64 15.75
CA GLU A 16 -4.24 -5.16 15.98
C GLU A 16 -3.52 -4.82 14.66
N TRP A 17 -4.31 -4.41 13.66
CA TRP A 17 -3.83 -4.31 12.29
C TRP A 17 -3.43 -2.88 11.93
N ASN A 18 -2.22 -2.76 11.39
CA ASN A 18 -1.70 -1.55 10.75
C ASN A 18 -1.03 -1.91 9.41
N PRO A 19 -0.95 -0.98 8.45
CA PRO A 19 -0.07 -1.13 7.29
C PRO A 19 1.38 -1.33 7.76
N SER A 20 1.98 -2.44 7.36
CA SER A 20 3.38 -2.78 7.68
C SER A 20 4.38 -2.19 6.71
N VAL A 21 3.93 -1.83 5.50
CA VAL A 21 4.78 -1.29 4.42
C VAL A 21 4.48 0.19 4.21
N PRO A 22 5.48 1.08 4.26
CA PRO A 22 5.34 2.48 3.89
C PRO A 22 4.89 2.64 2.43
N LEU A 23 4.10 3.68 2.15
CA LEU A 23 3.56 3.94 0.81
C LEU A 23 4.67 4.01 -0.26
N GLU A 24 5.73 4.75 0.00
CA GLU A 24 6.82 4.95 -0.96
C GLU A 24 7.49 3.62 -1.35
N GLU A 25 7.72 2.76 -0.37
CA GLU A 25 8.30 1.42 -0.59
C GLU A 25 7.35 0.54 -1.40
N GLY A 26 6.07 0.50 -1.03
CA GLY A 26 5.06 -0.26 -1.77
C GLY A 26 4.91 0.23 -3.22
N LEU A 27 5.03 1.53 -3.46
CA LEU A 27 4.99 2.09 -4.82
C LEU A 27 6.20 1.66 -5.66
N LYS A 28 7.42 1.67 -5.10
CA LYS A 28 8.63 1.21 -5.79
C LYS A 28 8.49 -0.24 -6.26
N GLU A 29 8.04 -1.12 -5.38
CA GLU A 29 7.85 -2.55 -5.69
C GLU A 29 6.73 -2.76 -6.71
N THR A 30 5.63 -2.02 -6.60
CA THR A 30 4.52 -2.06 -7.56
C THR A 30 4.98 -1.63 -8.95
N ILE A 31 5.73 -0.52 -9.05
CA ILE A 31 6.29 -0.07 -10.32
C ILE A 31 7.23 -1.12 -10.91
N ARG A 32 8.11 -1.70 -10.08
CA ARG A 32 9.03 -2.77 -10.52
C ARG A 32 8.26 -3.97 -11.08
N TYR A 33 7.23 -4.43 -10.38
CA TYR A 33 6.38 -5.53 -10.83
C TYR A 33 5.79 -5.24 -12.21
N PHE A 34 5.20 -4.07 -12.41
CA PHE A 34 4.59 -3.72 -13.70
C PHE A 34 5.62 -3.50 -14.81
N LYS A 35 6.82 -3.00 -14.51
CA LYS A 35 7.91 -2.94 -15.48
C LYS A 35 8.28 -4.33 -16.00
N LEU A 36 8.44 -5.28 -15.08
CA LEU A 36 8.75 -6.68 -15.44
C LEU A 36 7.60 -7.33 -16.21
N LEU A 37 6.35 -7.10 -15.79
CA LEU A 37 5.16 -7.69 -16.41
C LEU A 37 4.90 -7.15 -17.82
N LEU A 38 5.15 -5.87 -18.05
CA LEU A 38 4.88 -5.19 -19.32
C LEU A 38 6.12 -5.10 -20.23
N ASN A 39 7.24 -5.71 -19.83
CA ASN A 39 8.53 -5.63 -20.53
C ASN A 39 8.97 -4.19 -20.83
N LEU A 40 8.74 -3.28 -19.88
CA LEU A 40 9.11 -1.86 -19.94
C LEU A 40 10.52 -1.61 -19.41
#